data_AF-K9MYS6-F1
#
_entry.id   AF-K9MYS6-F1
#
_cell.length_a   1.000
_cell.length_b   1.000
_cell.length_c   1.000
_cell.angle_alpha   90.00
_cell.angle_beta   90.00
_cell.angle_gamma   90.00
#
_symmetry.space_group_name_H-M   'P 1'
#
loop_
_entity.id
_entity.type
_entity.pdbx_description
1 polymer ?
#
loop_
_entity_poly.entity_id
_entity_poly.type
_entity_poly.pdbx_seq_one_letter_code
_entity_poly.pdbx_strand_id
1 'polypeptide(L)'
;TFDSGGISLKPSSSMDAMRADMGGAATVCASIVTAAALKLPVNIIGLAPLCENMPSGKATKPGDVVTSKNGKTIQVDNTDAEGRLILADALCY
;
A
#
# COMPACT_ATOMS: atom_id res chain seq x y z
N THR A 1 2.42 6.27 -0.79
CA THR A 1 3.72 6.98 -0.89
C THR A 1 4.00 7.67 0.41
N PHE A 2 3.02 8.31 1.03
CA PHE A 2 3.06 8.73 2.42
C PHE A 2 1.86 8.15 3.19
N ASP A 3 2.07 7.81 4.45
CA ASP A 3 1.05 7.27 5.34
C ASP A 3 0.92 8.12 6.62
N SER A 4 -0.16 8.89 6.71
CA SER A 4 -0.52 9.60 7.95
C SER A 4 -1.39 8.75 8.88
N GLY A 5 -1.86 7.59 8.41
CA GLY A 5 -2.88 6.74 9.02
C GLY A 5 -4.33 7.08 8.65
N GLY A 6 -4.56 8.17 7.92
CA GLY A 6 -5.91 8.58 7.53
C GLY A 6 -6.71 9.14 8.71
N ILE A 7 -7.96 8.71 8.88
CA ILE A 7 -8.81 9.13 10.02
C ILE A 7 -8.30 8.54 11.34
N SER A 8 -7.77 7.32 11.32
CA SER A 8 -6.99 6.71 12.39
C SER A 8 -5.57 7.29 12.42
N LEU A 9 -5.47 8.62 12.59
CA LEU A 9 -4.26 9.41 12.43
C LEU A 9 -3.12 8.97 13.37
N LYS A 10 -1.92 8.81 12.83
CA LYS A 10 -0.71 8.52 13.60
C LYS A 10 -0.31 9.70 14.52
N PRO A 11 0.41 9.44 15.62
CA PRO A 11 1.06 10.49 16.40
C PRO A 11 2.07 11.29 15.55
N SER A 12 2.28 12.56 15.90
CA SER A 12 3.23 13.42 15.16
C SER A 12 4.69 12.97 15.26
N SER A 13 5.05 12.25 16.33
CA SER A 13 6.41 11.77 16.54
C SER A 13 6.83 10.82 15.43
N SER A 14 7.92 11.14 14.73
CA SER A 14 8.50 10.34 13.65
C SER A 14 7.59 10.06 12.45
N MET A 15 6.50 10.81 12.28
CA MET A 15 5.60 10.65 11.13
C MET A 15 6.31 10.93 9.79
N ASP A 16 7.38 11.73 9.79
CA ASP A 16 8.18 11.98 8.59
C ASP A 16 8.73 10.68 7.97
N ALA A 17 9.03 9.68 8.78
CA ALA A 17 9.54 8.39 8.33
C ALA A 17 8.53 7.62 7.46
N MET A 18 7.24 7.95 7.53
CA MET A 18 6.18 7.32 6.71
C MET A 18 6.29 7.67 5.22
N ARG A 19 7.19 8.58 4.83
CA ARG A 19 7.65 8.70 3.43
C ARG A 19 8.25 7.40 2.88
N ALA A 20 8.73 6.52 3.76
CA ALA A 20 9.29 5.22 3.42
C ALA A 20 8.25 4.08 3.42
N ASP A 21 6.96 4.37 3.63
CA ASP A 21 5.89 3.36 3.63
C ASP A 21 5.67 2.71 2.24
N MET A 22 6.26 3.29 1.19
CA MET A 22 6.40 2.70 -0.14
C MET A 22 7.61 1.76 -0.29
N GLY A 23 8.33 1.43 0.79
CA GLY A 23 9.58 0.66 0.76
C GLY A 23 9.45 -0.74 0.14
N GLY A 24 8.30 -1.39 0.30
CA GLY A 24 8.00 -2.66 -0.38
C GLY A 24 8.00 -2.53 -1.91
N ALA A 25 7.36 -1.49 -2.45
CA ALA A 25 7.40 -1.20 -3.88
C ALA A 25 8.82 -0.83 -4.34
N ALA A 26 9.54 -0.01 -3.57
CA ALA A 26 10.90 0.41 -3.90
C ALA A 26 11.84 -0.79 -4.06
N THR A 27 11.82 -1.71 -3.09
CA THR A 27 12.71 -2.89 -3.07
C THR A 27 12.39 -3.88 -4.17
N VAL A 28 11.11 -4.15 -4.46
CA VAL A 28 10.70 -5.01 -5.58
C VAL A 28 11.13 -4.41 -6.91
N CYS A 29 10.81 -3.14 -7.16
CA CYS A 29 11.16 -2.46 -8.40
C CYS A 29 12.68 -2.40 -8.61
N ALA A 30 13.45 -2.04 -7.57
CA ALA A 30 14.91 -2.01 -7.65
C ALA A 30 15.48 -3.40 -7.95
N SER A 31 14.94 -4.46 -7.32
CA SER A 31 15.38 -5.84 -7.56
C SER A 31 15.14 -6.27 -9.02
N ILE A 32 14.00 -5.89 -9.60
CA ILE A 32 13.68 -6.15 -11.02
C ILE A 32 14.63 -5.39 -11.93
N VAL A 33 14.90 -4.11 -11.65
CA VAL A 33 15.88 -3.31 -12.41
C VAL A 33 17.26 -3.94 -12.35
N THR A 34 17.71 -4.41 -11.19
CA THR A 34 19.00 -5.11 -11.04
C THR A 34 19.01 -6.44 -11.81
N ALA A 35 17.94 -7.25 -11.73
CA ALA A 35 17.83 -8.48 -12.50
C ALA A 35 17.89 -8.25 -14.01
N ALA A 36 17.23 -7.19 -14.50
CA ALA A 36 17.29 -6.78 -15.91
C ALA A 36 18.69 -6.32 -16.32
N ALA A 37 19.38 -5.53 -15.49
CA ALA A 37 20.75 -5.10 -15.72
C ALA A 37 21.75 -6.29 -15.80
N LEU A 38 21.51 -7.32 -14.98
CA LEU A 38 22.25 -8.59 -15.01
C LEU A 38 21.86 -9.51 -16.17
N LYS A 39 20.83 -9.15 -16.95
CA LYS A 39 20.29 -9.95 -18.06
C LYS A 39 19.97 -11.38 -17.65
N LEU A 40 19.37 -11.55 -16.47
CA LEU A 40 18.98 -12.88 -16.01
C LEU A 40 17.99 -13.51 -17.01
N PRO A 41 18.15 -14.79 -17.38
CA PRO A 41 17.33 -15.45 -18.39
C PRO A 41 16.00 -15.94 -17.79
N VAL A 42 15.24 -15.04 -17.16
CA VAL A 42 13.96 -15.31 -16.50
C VAL A 42 12.96 -14.21 -16.82
N ASN A 43 11.68 -14.56 -16.83
CA ASN A 43 10.59 -13.59 -16.91
C ASN A 43 10.18 -13.17 -15.49
N ILE A 44 10.06 -11.87 -15.24
CA ILE A 44 9.66 -11.31 -13.94
C ILE A 44 8.54 -10.30 -14.15
N ILE A 45 7.50 -10.37 -13.32
CA ILE A 45 6.41 -9.38 -13.27
C ILE A 45 6.43 -8.74 -11.89
N GLY A 46 6.37 -7.41 -11.83
CA GLY A 46 6.25 -6.64 -10.60
C GLY A 46 4.93 -5.86 -10.57
N LEU A 47 4.22 -5.95 -9.46
CA LEU A 47 3.00 -5.18 -9.19
C LEU A 47 3.22 -4.32 -7.95
N ALA A 48 2.88 -3.02 -8.03
CA ALA A 48 3.04 -2.07 -6.94
C ALA A 48 1.84 -1.10 -6.90
N PRO A 49 0.83 -1.34 -6.06
CA PRO A 49 -0.22 -0.35 -5.84
C PRO A 49 0.35 0.88 -5.10
N LEU A 50 0.12 2.08 -5.63
CA LEU A 50 0.69 3.33 -5.11
C LEU A 50 -0.41 4.37 -4.90
N CYS A 51 -0.59 4.79 -3.65
CA CYS A 51 -1.49 5.88 -3.24
C CYS A 51 -0.99 6.52 -1.94
N GLU A 52 -1.55 7.65 -1.53
CA GLU A 52 -1.34 8.22 -0.18
C GLU A 52 -2.48 7.83 0.77
N ASN A 53 -2.18 7.77 2.07
CA ASN A 53 -3.19 7.61 3.12
C ASN A 53 -3.28 8.90 3.95
N MET A 54 -4.33 9.68 3.70
CA MET A 54 -4.48 11.04 4.23
C MET A 54 -5.88 11.28 4.82
N PRO A 55 -6.01 11.99 5.96
CA PRO A 55 -7.31 12.42 6.46
C PRO A 55 -7.91 13.49 5.53
N SER A 56 -9.20 13.37 5.26
CA SER A 56 -9.99 14.40 4.57
C SER A 56 -11.48 14.15 4.81
N GLY A 57 -12.34 15.07 4.38
CA GLY A 57 -13.80 14.85 4.38
C GLY A 57 -14.28 13.73 3.45
N LYS A 58 -13.39 13.11 2.67
CA LYS A 58 -13.67 11.98 1.76
C LYS A 58 -12.84 10.74 2.08
N ALA A 59 -12.07 10.75 3.19
CA ALA A 59 -11.23 9.62 3.57
C ALA A 59 -12.08 8.41 4.02
N THR A 60 -11.47 7.22 3.94
CA THR A 60 -12.00 6.01 4.55
C THR A 60 -12.27 6.25 6.03
N LYS A 61 -13.38 5.73 6.55
CA LYS A 61 -13.78 5.86 7.95
C LYS A 61 -13.65 4.52 8.65
N PRO A 62 -13.27 4.49 9.94
CA PRO A 62 -13.44 3.29 10.76
C PRO A 62 -14.87 2.77 10.69
N GLY A 63 -15.02 1.47 10.40
CA GLY A 63 -16.30 0.80 10.19
C GLY A 63 -16.81 0.78 8.74
N ASP A 64 -16.17 1.47 7.80
CA ASP A 64 -16.50 1.31 6.38
C ASP A 64 -16.27 -0.16 5.95
N VAL A 65 -17.16 -0.70 5.13
CA VAL A 65 -17.01 -2.02 4.51
C VAL A 65 -16.75 -1.84 3.02
N VAL A 66 -15.60 -2.29 2.56
CA VAL A 66 -15.18 -2.23 1.14
C VAL A 66 -15.24 -3.62 0.52
N THR A 67 -15.45 -3.70 -0.79
CA THR A 67 -15.41 -4.96 -1.54
C THR A 67 -14.10 -5.06 -2.30
N SER A 68 -13.29 -6.09 -2.05
CA SER A 68 -12.03 -6.35 -2.77
C SER A 68 -12.28 -6.99 -4.14
N LYS A 69 -11.24 -7.03 -4.99
CA LYS A 69 -11.28 -7.55 -6.37
C LYS A 69 -11.84 -8.97 -6.48
N ASN A 70 -11.61 -9.84 -5.48
CA ASN A 70 -12.17 -11.20 -5.45
C ASN A 70 -13.63 -11.30 -4.92
N GLY A 71 -14.30 -10.17 -4.69
CA GLY A 71 -15.67 -10.11 -4.19
C GLY A 71 -15.83 -10.29 -2.68
N LYS A 72 -14.74 -10.51 -1.92
CA LYS A 72 -14.81 -10.52 -0.45
C LYS A 72 -15.01 -9.11 0.08
N THR A 73 -15.74 -8.99 1.19
CA THR A 73 -15.91 -7.73 1.90
C THR A 73 -14.92 -7.62 3.06
N ILE A 74 -14.39 -6.41 3.27
CA ILE A 74 -13.43 -6.11 4.34
C ILE A 74 -13.98 -4.95 5.15
N GLN A 75 -14.19 -5.17 6.44
CA GLN A 75 -14.48 -4.09 7.39
C GLN A 75 -13.16 -3.40 7.77
N VAL A 76 -13.11 -2.09 7.56
CA VAL A 76 -11.95 -1.25 7.88
C VAL A 76 -12.11 -0.72 9.29
N ASP A 77 -11.69 -1.49 10.29
CA ASP A 77 -11.77 -1.04 11.69
C ASP A 77 -10.72 0.03 12.04
N ASN A 78 -9.59 0.05 11.32
CA ASN A 78 -8.52 1.03 11.50
C ASN A 78 -7.99 1.42 10.11
N THR A 79 -7.99 2.72 9.81
CA THR A 79 -7.58 3.24 8.49
C THR A 79 -6.07 3.31 8.32
N ASP A 80 -5.31 3.10 9.40
CA ASP A 80 -3.84 2.93 9.44
C ASP A 80 -3.40 1.48 9.14
N ALA A 81 -4.37 0.62 8.82
CA ALA A 81 -4.13 -0.71 8.30
C ALA A 81 -4.41 -0.77 6.79
N GLU A 82 -4.09 0.28 6.05
CA GLU A 82 -4.35 0.44 4.61
C GLU A 82 -3.48 -0.47 3.73
N GLY A 83 -2.24 -0.77 4.13
CA GLY A 83 -1.31 -1.57 3.34
C GLY A 83 -1.88 -2.94 2.95
N ARG A 84 -2.62 -3.59 3.86
CA ARG A 84 -3.28 -4.88 3.55
C ARG A 84 -4.48 -4.73 2.62
N LEU A 85 -5.13 -3.56 2.59
CA LEU A 85 -6.25 -3.29 1.67
C LEU A 85 -5.74 -3.18 0.24
N ILE A 86 -4.70 -2.38 0.00
CA ILE A 86 -4.12 -2.23 -1.35
C ILE A 86 -3.47 -3.53 -1.83
N LEU A 87 -2.88 -4.32 -0.92
CA LEU A 87 -2.29 -5.61 -1.26
C LEU A 87 -3.34 -6.68 -1.55
N ALA A 88 -4.52 -6.64 -0.92
CA ALA A 88 -5.59 -7.60 -1.22
C ALA A 88 -5.97 -7.60 -2.70
N ASP A 89 -6.07 -6.41 -3.30
CA ASP A 89 -6.39 -6.26 -4.72
C ASP A 89 -5.21 -6.55 -5.62
N ALA A 90 -3.99 -6.13 -5.25
CA ALA A 90 -2.78 -6.41 -6.02
C ALA A 90 -2.46 -7.91 -6.09
N LEU A 91 -2.65 -8.66 -5.01
CA LEU A 91 -2.47 -10.11 -4.98
C LEU A 91 -3.55 -10.86 -5.77
N CYS A 92 -4.73 -10.27 -5.91
CA CYS A 92 -5.81 -10.82 -6.71
C CYS A 92 -5.66 -10.47 -8.21
N TYR A 93 -4.75 -9.56 -8.57
CA TYR A 93 -4.77 -8.97 -9.90
C TYR A 93 -4.41 -9.94 -11.01
#